data_AF-A0A351G1B8-F1
#
_entry.id   AF-A0A351G1B8-F1
#
_cell.length_a   1.000
_cell.length_b   1.000
_cell.length_c   1.000
_cell.angle_alpha   90.00
_cell.angle_beta   90.00
_cell.angle_gamma   90.00
#
_symmetry.space_group_name_H-M   'P 1'
#
loop_
_entity.id
_entity.type
_entity.pdbx_description
1 polymer ?
#
loop_
_entity_poly.entity_id
_entity_poly.type
_entity_poly.pdbx_seq_one_letter_code
_entity_poly.pdbx_strand_id
1 'polypeptide(L)'
;MEEKMKKKISATKILLPVILIFLLAGCSLLQVREKGPSDINDNFRPGEINLPENLGYPAESLNGSSSNQDYALEEPAAESGRIGVPVSEQESSEPYKIQPAATAGPYNPIAPAFPPQTPPRDMFFEDYGVNPFIDTEDDNLSTFATDVDTGSYSIARSYINQGMLPPEDSVRVEEYVNYFPQGYPLPSARETFRISIDGGPTPFTESDRYQVIRVGIQGYDLPEDDRKDVALTFVIDVSGSMGNGNRLEMVQDALEMLVDQLLPSDSVGIVAYTDTAWVVLPHTSARYKDEIVEAIYSLYPMASTNAEAGLILAYQEANKAFISNGINRVILCSDGVANVGNTGPESIWKSIEDYASEGITLTSVGVGMGNYNDVLMEQLADHGDGFYAYIDSKDEARRLFVHDLVSTLQVIAFDAKAQVIFNPEVVSRYRLIGFENRAIADEDFRNNRVDAAEIGAGHAVTALYEIKLFAGARGEIVTVQFRWQDPDSYRIEEISQTFDTRDLEDSFRRADPYFILDVLVAEFAEILRDSYWADGTTLRDVLEYAEELPRALERSEVYEFIDLLEHAVQLDYRR
;
A
#
# COMPACT_ATOMS: atom_id res chain seq x y z
N MET A 1 -31.02 14.17 -21.62
CA MET A 1 -29.88 13.47 -22.24
C MET A 1 -29.13 14.35 -23.25
N GLU A 2 -29.72 14.84 -24.34
CA GLU A 2 -28.95 15.54 -25.41
C GLU A 2 -28.38 16.94 -25.09
N GLU A 3 -28.84 17.61 -24.02
CA GLU A 3 -28.58 19.05 -23.83
C GLU A 3 -27.33 19.36 -22.98
N LYS A 4 -26.85 18.43 -22.15
CA LYS A 4 -25.59 18.58 -21.39
C LYS A 4 -24.33 18.40 -22.27
N MET A 5 -24.36 17.55 -23.30
CA MET A 5 -23.21 17.31 -24.20
C MET A 5 -22.79 18.53 -25.03
N LYS A 6 -23.74 19.42 -25.39
CA LYS A 6 -23.48 20.53 -26.32
C LYS A 6 -22.67 21.70 -25.75
N LYS A 7 -22.24 21.67 -24.47
CA LYS A 7 -21.59 22.81 -23.80
C LYS A 7 -20.08 22.74 -23.58
N LYS A 8 -19.41 21.61 -23.81
CA LYS A 8 -17.92 21.49 -23.72
C LYS A 8 -17.19 21.49 -25.08
N ILE A 9 -17.89 21.35 -26.21
CA ILE A 9 -17.27 21.24 -27.56
C ILE A 9 -17.33 22.59 -28.31
N SER A 10 -16.69 23.64 -27.78
CA SER A 10 -16.59 24.94 -28.46
C SER A 10 -15.27 25.67 -28.21
N ALA A 11 -14.15 24.98 -28.45
CA ALA A 11 -12.83 25.60 -28.59
C ALA A 11 -11.97 24.75 -29.55
N THR A 12 -12.16 24.90 -30.86
CA THR A 12 -11.38 24.17 -31.87
C THR A 12 -10.85 25.12 -32.94
N LYS A 13 -9.60 24.84 -33.36
CA LYS A 13 -8.92 25.28 -34.60
C LYS A 13 -8.19 26.62 -34.60
N ILE A 14 -6.86 26.51 -34.64
CA ILE A 14 -5.84 27.09 -35.54
C ILE A 14 -4.52 26.44 -35.02
N LEU A 15 -3.68 25.69 -35.74
CA LEU A 15 -3.25 25.71 -37.14
C LEU A 15 -2.62 24.34 -37.55
N LEU A 16 -2.61 23.98 -38.84
CA LEU A 16 -1.80 22.90 -39.45
C LEU A 16 -1.69 23.18 -40.98
N PRO A 17 -0.79 22.57 -41.79
CA PRO A 17 0.62 22.17 -41.61
C PRO A 17 1.58 22.79 -42.67
N VAL A 18 2.92 22.67 -42.52
CA VAL A 18 3.89 22.82 -43.64
C VAL A 18 5.11 21.87 -43.54
N ILE A 19 4.99 20.71 -44.21
CA ILE A 19 5.90 20.13 -45.22
C ILE A 19 7.43 20.43 -45.14
N LEU A 20 8.19 19.37 -44.83
CA LEU A 20 9.37 18.80 -45.55
C LEU A 20 10.70 19.57 -45.74
N ILE A 21 11.78 18.75 -45.80
CA ILE A 21 13.15 18.97 -46.32
C ILE A 21 14.21 19.25 -45.25
N PHE A 22 15.00 18.22 -44.91
CA PHE A 22 16.45 18.22 -45.16
C PHE A 22 17.01 16.79 -45.22
N LEU A 23 17.79 16.51 -46.27
CA LEU A 23 18.53 15.25 -46.49
C LEU A 23 19.97 15.65 -46.86
N LEU A 24 20.96 14.86 -46.43
CA LEU A 24 22.40 14.94 -46.75
C LEU A 24 23.25 15.94 -45.95
N ALA A 25 24.07 15.43 -45.01
CA ALA A 25 25.55 15.48 -45.09
C ALA A 25 26.23 14.70 -43.93
N GLY A 26 27.22 13.84 -44.25
CA GLY A 26 28.14 13.20 -43.27
C GLY A 26 27.50 12.10 -42.40
N CYS A 27 27.74 10.79 -42.56
CA CYS A 27 28.90 10.04 -43.06
C CYS A 27 30.17 10.22 -42.21
N SER A 28 30.29 9.40 -41.16
CA SER A 28 31.56 8.89 -40.65
C SER A 28 31.33 7.52 -40.01
N LEU A 29 32.18 6.55 -40.36
CA LEU A 29 32.10 5.16 -39.90
C LEU A 29 32.42 5.06 -38.41
N LEU A 30 31.64 4.27 -37.66
CA LEU A 30 32.20 3.39 -36.64
C LEU A 30 31.76 1.96 -36.92
N GLN A 31 32.71 1.03 -36.94
CA GLN A 31 32.43 -0.39 -37.13
C GLN A 31 31.94 -0.99 -35.81
N VAL A 32 30.72 -1.53 -35.81
CA VAL A 32 30.29 -2.44 -34.74
C VAL A 32 31.16 -3.69 -34.81
N ARG A 33 31.78 -4.05 -33.69
CA ARG A 33 32.54 -5.29 -33.53
C ARG A 33 31.93 -6.07 -32.38
N GLU A 34 31.11 -7.05 -32.72
CA GLU A 34 30.60 -8.03 -31.77
C GLU A 34 31.76 -8.75 -31.06
N LYS A 35 31.61 -8.95 -29.76
CA LYS A 35 32.41 -9.87 -28.96
C LYS A 35 31.46 -10.61 -28.01
N GLY A 36 31.36 -11.92 -28.20
CA GLY A 36 30.75 -12.81 -27.20
C GLY A 36 31.64 -12.98 -25.96
N PRO A 37 31.12 -13.62 -24.90
CA PRO A 37 31.76 -13.65 -23.59
C PRO A 37 32.79 -14.79 -23.46
N SER A 38 34.05 -14.42 -23.20
CA SER A 38 35.04 -15.29 -22.54
C SER A 38 36.21 -14.47 -21.98
N ASP A 39 36.69 -14.87 -20.80
CA ASP A 39 37.97 -14.52 -20.17
C ASP A 39 38.19 -13.07 -19.69
N ILE A 40 37.83 -12.79 -18.43
CA ILE A 40 38.63 -11.92 -17.54
C ILE A 40 38.85 -12.65 -16.21
N ASN A 41 40.10 -13.05 -15.96
CA ASN A 41 40.56 -13.54 -14.66
C ASN A 41 40.90 -12.38 -13.72
N ASP A 42 40.88 -12.68 -12.42
CA ASP A 42 41.62 -12.02 -11.33
C ASP A 42 42.65 -10.96 -11.75
N ASN A 43 42.42 -9.71 -11.31
CA ASN A 43 43.37 -8.90 -10.53
C ASN A 43 42.79 -7.49 -10.32
N PHE A 44 42.16 -7.25 -9.18
CA PHE A 44 41.96 -5.88 -8.70
C PHE A 44 42.29 -5.78 -7.21
N ARG A 45 43.23 -4.90 -6.87
CA ARG A 45 43.51 -4.47 -5.50
C ARG A 45 42.89 -3.09 -5.32
N PRO A 46 42.14 -2.83 -4.24
CA PRO A 46 41.66 -1.48 -3.95
C PRO A 46 42.84 -0.51 -3.81
N GLY A 47 42.74 0.65 -4.45
CA GLY A 47 43.74 1.72 -4.33
C GLY A 47 43.55 2.52 -3.04
N GLU A 48 44.65 2.89 -2.39
CA GLU A 48 44.65 3.76 -1.21
C GLU A 48 44.15 5.17 -1.59
N ILE A 49 43.13 5.65 -0.89
CA ILE A 49 42.65 7.03 -1.02
C ILE A 49 43.36 7.89 0.04
N ASN A 50 44.10 8.91 -0.40
CA ASN A 50 44.84 9.80 0.50
C ASN A 50 43.88 10.77 1.22
N LEU A 51 43.83 10.70 2.55
CA LEU A 51 43.27 11.74 3.41
C LEU A 51 44.36 12.78 3.75
N PRO A 52 44.09 14.09 3.69
CA PRO A 52 45.04 15.10 4.12
C PRO A 52 45.10 15.16 5.66
N GLU A 53 46.29 14.97 6.23
CA GLU A 53 46.53 15.20 7.66
C GLU A 53 46.45 16.69 8.05
N ASN A 54 46.15 16.87 9.35
CA ASN A 54 46.77 17.82 10.27
C ASN A 54 45.98 19.10 10.63
N LEU A 55 45.46 19.12 11.87
CA LEU A 55 45.46 20.30 12.74
C LEU A 55 45.37 19.94 14.24
N GLY A 56 46.53 19.84 14.89
CA GLY A 56 46.77 20.42 16.23
C GLY A 56 46.00 19.94 17.47
N TYR A 57 46.59 18.97 18.18
CA TYR A 57 46.52 18.71 19.64
C TYR A 57 46.69 19.99 20.54
N PRO A 58 46.32 19.99 21.85
CA PRO A 58 46.58 18.88 22.79
C PRO A 58 45.54 18.52 23.86
N ALA A 59 45.71 17.30 24.38
CA ALA A 59 45.12 16.82 25.61
C ALA A 59 46.03 17.10 26.82
N GLU A 60 45.44 17.38 27.99
CA GLU A 60 46.13 17.27 29.28
C GLU A 60 45.64 16.03 30.03
N SER A 61 46.61 15.25 30.53
CA SER A 61 46.38 14.05 31.33
C SER A 61 46.64 14.34 32.81
N LEU A 62 45.72 13.97 33.71
CA LEU A 62 46.06 13.76 35.14
C LEU A 62 45.37 12.51 35.71
N ASN A 63 46.21 11.61 36.24
CA ASN A 63 45.78 10.53 37.13
C ASN A 63 45.30 11.09 38.47
N GLY A 64 44.32 10.44 39.10
CA GLY A 64 43.92 10.74 40.49
C GLY A 64 43.09 9.61 41.09
N SER A 65 43.67 8.85 42.01
CA SER A 65 43.05 7.66 42.62
C SER A 65 42.30 7.96 43.92
N SER A 66 41.34 7.07 44.24
CA SER A 66 40.89 6.66 45.59
C SER A 66 40.21 7.68 46.53
N SER A 67 39.01 7.36 47.03
CA SER A 67 38.77 6.78 48.38
C SER A 67 37.37 7.12 48.93
N ASN A 68 36.78 6.18 49.68
CA ASN A 68 35.53 6.36 50.41
C ASN A 68 35.72 7.28 51.64
N GLN A 69 34.66 8.00 52.05
CA GLN A 69 34.27 8.09 53.46
C GLN A 69 32.84 8.63 53.66
N ASP A 70 32.03 7.91 54.45
CA ASP A 70 30.81 8.42 55.07
C ASP A 70 31.14 9.46 56.15
N TYR A 71 30.23 10.41 56.41
CA TYR A 71 29.88 10.88 57.76
C TYR A 71 28.49 11.55 57.75
N ALA A 72 27.79 11.55 58.90
CA ALA A 72 26.37 11.89 59.01
C ALA A 72 26.07 12.93 60.11
N LEU A 73 24.96 13.65 59.94
CA LEU A 73 24.15 14.40 60.93
C LEU A 73 24.78 15.60 61.68
N GLU A 74 24.19 16.80 61.57
CA GLU A 74 23.09 17.32 62.43
C GLU A 74 22.64 18.74 61.97
N GLU A 75 21.37 19.12 62.25
CA GLU A 75 20.84 20.50 62.06
C GLU A 75 21.13 21.41 63.29
N PRO A 76 20.79 22.73 63.28
CA PRO A 76 19.41 23.13 63.67
C PRO A 76 18.83 24.44 63.03
N ALA A 77 17.49 24.45 62.81
CA ALA A 77 16.45 25.44 63.20
C ALA A 77 16.69 27.00 63.11
N ALA A 78 15.70 27.90 62.95
CA ALA A 78 14.23 27.83 63.00
C ALA A 78 13.52 29.09 62.39
N GLU A 79 12.20 28.97 62.11
CA GLU A 79 11.12 30.02 62.15
C GLU A 79 11.19 31.31 61.27
N SER A 80 10.10 31.95 60.81
CA SER A 80 8.61 31.78 60.83
C SER A 80 7.99 32.62 59.67
N GLY A 81 6.71 32.57 59.26
CA GLY A 81 5.49 31.97 59.82
C GLY A 81 4.27 31.91 58.84
N ARG A 82 3.05 31.76 59.38
CA ARG A 82 1.78 31.25 58.77
C ARG A 82 0.92 32.34 58.07
N ILE A 83 -0.30 32.16 57.49
CA ILE A 83 -1.54 31.34 57.73
C ILE A 83 -2.32 31.25 56.37
N GLY A 84 -3.19 30.29 56.00
CA GLY A 84 -3.76 29.07 56.64
C GLY A 84 -5.31 28.95 56.49
N VAL A 85 -5.87 27.74 56.29
CA VAL A 85 -7.33 27.46 56.12
C VAL A 85 -7.73 26.20 56.94
N PRO A 86 -8.92 26.12 57.57
CA PRO A 86 -9.28 25.04 58.51
C PRO A 86 -10.16 23.91 57.93
N VAL A 87 -10.27 22.83 58.70
CA VAL A 87 -11.21 21.69 58.54
C VAL A 87 -12.02 21.52 59.84
N SER A 88 -13.25 21.01 59.77
CA SER A 88 -14.02 20.53 60.93
C SER A 88 -14.95 19.37 60.56
N GLU A 89 -15.06 18.36 61.43
CA GLU A 89 -15.84 17.12 61.23
C GLU A 89 -17.18 17.10 62.00
N GLN A 90 -17.94 16.02 61.75
CA GLN A 90 -18.86 15.27 62.65
C GLN A 90 -20.41 15.48 62.68
N GLU A 91 -21.06 14.31 62.50
CA GLU A 91 -22.24 13.71 63.17
C GLU A 91 -23.73 13.93 62.77
N SER A 92 -24.37 12.78 62.49
CA SER A 92 -25.71 12.31 62.96
C SER A 92 -27.01 12.42 62.11
N SER A 93 -27.41 11.24 61.57
CA SER A 93 -28.75 10.59 61.53
C SER A 93 -30.09 11.34 61.38
N GLU A 94 -30.87 11.00 60.34
CA GLU A 94 -32.22 10.34 60.38
C GLU A 94 -32.79 10.16 58.93
N PRO A 95 -33.81 9.29 58.69
CA PRO A 95 -33.97 8.62 57.38
C PRO A 95 -34.93 9.29 56.37
N TYR A 96 -34.62 9.16 55.07
CA TYR A 96 -35.51 9.54 53.97
C TYR A 96 -36.46 8.41 53.55
N LYS A 97 -37.70 8.78 53.22
CA LYS A 97 -38.80 7.86 52.90
C LYS A 97 -38.69 7.25 51.51
N ILE A 98 -39.02 5.96 51.39
CA ILE A 98 -39.22 5.26 50.11
C ILE A 98 -40.50 5.78 49.44
N GLN A 99 -40.43 6.11 48.15
CA GLN A 99 -41.59 6.22 47.26
C GLN A 99 -41.59 5.04 46.27
N PRO A 100 -42.77 4.55 45.80
CA PRO A 100 -42.82 3.36 44.95
C PRO A 100 -42.40 3.66 43.50
N ALA A 101 -41.93 2.62 42.82
CA ALA A 101 -41.42 2.70 41.46
C ALA A 101 -42.45 3.21 40.44
N ALA A 102 -42.03 4.14 39.59
CA ALA A 102 -42.69 4.43 38.32
C ALA A 102 -42.15 3.48 37.25
N THR A 103 -43.05 3.01 36.37
CA THR A 103 -42.76 2.02 35.32
C THR A 103 -41.78 2.54 34.27
N ALA A 104 -40.76 1.75 33.94
CA ALA A 104 -39.84 2.03 32.85
C ALA A 104 -40.58 1.98 31.49
N GLY A 105 -40.44 3.03 30.69
CA GLY A 105 -40.72 3.00 29.26
C GLY A 105 -39.59 2.30 28.48
N PRO A 106 -39.80 1.94 27.21
CA PRO A 106 -38.77 1.30 26.40
C PRO A 106 -37.54 2.21 26.27
N TYR A 107 -36.37 1.64 26.57
CA TYR A 107 -35.08 2.32 26.46
C TYR A 107 -34.69 2.43 24.98
N ASN A 108 -34.78 3.64 24.43
CA ASN A 108 -34.31 3.94 23.08
C ASN A 108 -32.84 4.39 23.20
N PRO A 109 -31.85 3.59 22.78
CA PRO A 109 -30.45 4.02 22.84
C PRO A 109 -30.23 5.15 21.83
N ILE A 110 -30.10 6.37 22.34
CA ILE A 110 -29.61 7.50 21.54
C ILE A 110 -28.11 7.24 21.35
N ALA A 111 -27.72 6.81 20.14
CA ALA A 111 -26.31 6.71 19.77
C ALA A 111 -25.64 8.09 20.01
N PRO A 112 -24.41 8.14 20.53
CA PRO A 112 -23.71 9.39 20.73
C PRO A 112 -23.56 10.10 19.38
N ALA A 113 -24.12 11.30 19.28
CA ALA A 113 -23.94 12.14 18.11
C ALA A 113 -22.48 12.63 18.08
N PHE A 114 -21.63 11.94 17.33
CA PHE A 114 -20.30 12.44 17.00
C PHE A 114 -20.46 13.83 16.36
N PRO A 115 -19.77 14.87 16.86
CA PRO A 115 -19.77 16.16 16.20
C PRO A 115 -19.16 15.98 14.80
N PRO A 116 -19.68 16.64 13.75
CA PRO A 116 -19.08 16.56 12.43
C PRO A 116 -17.66 17.09 12.52
N GLN A 117 -16.69 16.19 12.38
CA GLN A 117 -15.28 16.58 12.32
C GLN A 117 -15.05 17.30 10.99
N THR A 118 -14.11 18.24 10.99
CA THR A 118 -13.79 18.96 9.74
C THR A 118 -12.94 18.01 8.88
N PRO A 119 -13.21 17.87 7.56
CA PRO A 119 -12.34 17.07 6.71
C PRO A 119 -10.88 17.57 6.83
N PRO A 120 -9.90 16.66 6.78
CA PRO A 120 -8.48 17.02 6.73
C PRO A 120 -8.24 18.09 5.64
N ARG A 121 -7.49 19.15 5.98
CA ARG A 121 -7.45 20.36 5.13
C ARG A 121 -6.44 20.30 4.00
N ASP A 122 -5.44 19.44 4.12
CA ASP A 122 -4.27 19.38 3.25
C ASP A 122 -4.02 17.93 2.76
N MET A 123 -5.09 17.23 2.35
CA MET A 123 -5.01 15.96 1.61
C MET A 123 -5.05 16.24 0.11
N PHE A 124 -4.27 15.50 -0.68
CA PHE A 124 -4.32 15.53 -2.13
C PHE A 124 -4.52 14.11 -2.66
N PHE A 125 -5.54 13.96 -3.50
CA PHE A 125 -5.82 12.75 -4.28
C PHE A 125 -5.93 13.14 -5.77
N GLU A 126 -5.76 12.18 -6.66
CA GLU A 126 -5.85 12.40 -8.11
C GLU A 126 -7.07 11.68 -8.69
N ASP A 127 -7.95 12.44 -9.36
CA ASP A 127 -9.12 11.92 -10.06
C ASP A 127 -8.71 11.37 -11.44
N TYR A 128 -8.49 10.05 -11.48
CA TYR A 128 -8.23 9.30 -12.71
C TYR A 128 -9.50 9.03 -13.54
N GLY A 129 -10.68 9.38 -13.03
CA GLY A 129 -11.97 9.11 -13.65
C GLY A 129 -12.42 7.65 -13.53
N VAL A 130 -13.20 7.20 -14.51
CA VAL A 130 -13.79 5.86 -14.52
C VAL A 130 -13.71 5.25 -15.91
N ASN A 131 -13.26 4.00 -16.00
CA ASN A 131 -13.11 3.28 -17.25
C ASN A 131 -14.46 3.15 -18.02
N PRO A 132 -14.48 3.40 -19.35
CA PRO A 132 -15.67 3.27 -20.18
C PRO A 132 -15.92 1.82 -20.61
N PHE A 133 -17.11 1.54 -21.18
CA PHE A 133 -17.29 0.35 -22.01
C PHE A 133 -16.61 0.51 -23.37
N ILE A 134 -15.87 -0.52 -23.78
CA ILE A 134 -15.21 -0.66 -25.08
C ILE A 134 -15.95 -1.74 -25.89
N ASP A 135 -16.38 -1.42 -27.12
CA ASP A 135 -17.03 -2.38 -28.02
C ASP A 135 -15.97 -3.27 -28.69
N THR A 136 -16.15 -4.61 -28.62
CA THR A 136 -15.13 -5.61 -29.03
C THR A 136 -14.85 -5.68 -30.53
N GLU A 137 -15.67 -5.02 -31.36
CA GLU A 137 -15.43 -4.86 -32.79
C GLU A 137 -14.40 -3.75 -33.09
N ASP A 138 -14.23 -2.78 -32.18
CA ASP A 138 -13.27 -1.68 -32.30
C ASP A 138 -11.93 -2.03 -31.62
N ASP A 139 -11.99 -2.57 -30.39
CA ASP A 139 -10.84 -3.06 -29.64
C ASP A 139 -11.28 -4.23 -28.73
N ASN A 140 -10.50 -5.30 -28.68
CA ASN A 140 -10.79 -6.52 -27.93
C ASN A 140 -9.68 -6.92 -26.94
N LEU A 141 -8.73 -6.02 -26.70
CA LEU A 141 -7.60 -6.21 -25.80
C LEU A 141 -7.76 -5.33 -24.55
N SER A 142 -7.27 -5.82 -23.42
CA SER A 142 -7.19 -5.02 -22.20
C SER A 142 -5.93 -5.42 -21.44
N THR A 143 -4.97 -4.49 -21.35
CA THR A 143 -3.66 -4.73 -20.75
C THR A 143 -3.50 -3.89 -19.48
N PHE A 144 -3.11 -4.55 -18.38
CA PHE A 144 -2.92 -3.90 -17.08
C PHE A 144 -1.62 -4.36 -16.41
N ALA A 145 -1.01 -3.45 -15.65
CA ALA A 145 0.05 -3.80 -14.71
C ALA A 145 -0.54 -4.62 -13.56
N THR A 146 0.18 -5.63 -13.07
CA THR A 146 -0.30 -6.46 -11.96
C THR A 146 0.09 -5.96 -10.58
N ASP A 147 0.72 -4.80 -10.48
CA ASP A 147 0.95 -4.14 -9.20
C ASP A 147 -0.34 -3.46 -8.74
N VAL A 148 -0.72 -3.71 -7.48
CA VAL A 148 -1.92 -3.17 -6.87
C VAL A 148 -1.66 -2.89 -5.39
N ASP A 149 -1.54 -1.61 -5.05
CA ASP A 149 -1.52 -1.13 -3.68
C ASP A 149 -2.85 -1.43 -2.96
N THR A 150 -2.89 -1.25 -1.64
CA THR A 150 -4.11 -1.45 -0.83
C THR A 150 -4.46 -0.23 0.03
N GLY A 151 -3.74 0.87 -0.14
CA GLY A 151 -3.84 2.07 0.70
C GLY A 151 -5.20 2.77 0.63
N SER A 152 -5.83 2.82 -0.55
CA SER A 152 -7.12 3.47 -0.78
C SER A 152 -8.23 2.87 0.09
N TYR A 153 -8.27 1.54 0.26
CA TYR A 153 -9.21 0.88 1.16
C TYR A 153 -8.98 1.28 2.62
N SER A 154 -7.74 1.20 3.11
CA SER A 154 -7.39 1.55 4.50
C SER A 154 -7.63 3.03 4.81
N ILE A 155 -7.42 3.93 3.83
CA ILE A 155 -7.77 5.35 3.93
C ILE A 155 -9.29 5.52 4.07
N ALA A 156 -10.08 4.91 3.19
CA ALA A 156 -11.53 4.99 3.21
C ALA A 156 -12.15 4.37 4.47
N ARG A 157 -11.62 3.23 4.94
CA ARG A 157 -11.97 2.61 6.21
C ARG A 157 -11.79 3.60 7.36
N SER A 158 -10.64 4.27 7.39
CA SER A 158 -10.32 5.25 8.41
C SER A 158 -11.28 6.45 8.37
N TYR A 159 -11.70 6.94 7.19
CA TYR A 159 -12.70 8.02 7.05
C TYR A 159 -14.05 7.62 7.65
N ILE A 160 -14.56 6.44 7.26
CA ILE A 160 -15.88 5.94 7.68
C ILE A 160 -15.90 5.71 9.20
N ASN A 161 -14.83 5.13 9.76
CA ASN A 161 -14.67 4.96 11.21
C ASN A 161 -14.61 6.29 11.99
N GLN A 162 -14.28 7.41 11.34
CA GLN A 162 -14.32 8.76 11.91
C GLN A 162 -15.64 9.50 11.68
N GLY A 163 -16.61 8.85 11.02
CA GLY A 163 -17.94 9.40 10.77
C GLY A 163 -18.03 10.31 9.54
N MET A 164 -17.17 10.10 8.54
CA MET A 164 -17.23 10.76 7.24
C MET A 164 -17.14 9.73 6.11
N LEU A 165 -17.84 9.97 4.99
CA LEU A 165 -17.51 9.23 3.76
C LEU A 165 -16.17 9.74 3.22
N PRO A 166 -15.35 8.90 2.56
CA PRO A 166 -14.13 9.34 1.90
C PRO A 166 -14.43 10.37 0.80
N PRO A 167 -13.43 11.18 0.41
CA PRO A 167 -13.45 11.90 -0.86
C PRO A 167 -13.59 10.93 -2.04
N GLU A 168 -14.35 11.32 -3.07
CA GLU A 168 -14.60 10.49 -4.26
C GLU A 168 -13.31 10.18 -5.03
N ASP A 169 -12.38 11.14 -5.05
CA ASP A 169 -11.06 11.07 -5.68
C ASP A 169 -10.04 10.20 -4.92
N SER A 170 -10.34 9.79 -3.67
CA SER A 170 -9.45 8.89 -2.91
C SER A 170 -9.74 7.40 -3.11
N VAL A 171 -10.67 7.03 -4.01
CA VAL A 171 -11.24 5.69 -4.12
C VAL A 171 -10.79 4.98 -5.41
N ARG A 172 -9.88 4.03 -5.25
CA ARG A 172 -9.28 3.21 -6.32
C ARG A 172 -9.83 1.78 -6.19
N VAL A 173 -10.68 1.37 -7.13
CA VAL A 173 -11.57 0.19 -6.96
C VAL A 173 -10.79 -1.13 -6.92
N GLU A 174 -9.72 -1.21 -7.70
CA GLU A 174 -8.78 -2.32 -7.71
C GLU A 174 -8.12 -2.54 -6.35
N GLU A 175 -7.74 -1.47 -5.64
CA GLU A 175 -7.12 -1.58 -4.32
C GLU A 175 -8.11 -2.09 -3.26
N TYR A 176 -9.39 -1.74 -3.40
CA TYR A 176 -10.45 -2.27 -2.55
C TYR A 176 -10.61 -3.78 -2.75
N VAL A 177 -10.65 -4.25 -4.00
CA VAL A 177 -10.76 -5.68 -4.31
C VAL A 177 -9.53 -6.45 -3.83
N ASN A 178 -8.32 -5.94 -4.11
CA ASN A 178 -7.06 -6.61 -3.80
C ASN A 178 -6.65 -6.52 -2.32
N TYR A 179 -7.28 -5.65 -1.52
CA TYR A 179 -7.14 -5.68 -0.06
C TYR A 179 -7.62 -7.01 0.57
N PHE A 180 -8.60 -7.69 -0.05
CA PHE A 180 -9.18 -8.91 0.52
C PHE A 180 -8.46 -10.19 0.06
N PRO A 181 -8.31 -11.19 0.94
CA PRO A 181 -7.72 -12.48 0.56
C PRO A 181 -8.62 -13.19 -0.44
N GLN A 182 -8.07 -13.54 -1.60
CA GLN A 182 -8.83 -13.95 -2.79
C GLN A 182 -9.24 -15.43 -2.84
N GLY A 183 -8.66 -16.26 -1.96
CA GLY A 183 -8.97 -17.69 -1.88
C GLY A 183 -8.47 -18.55 -3.05
N TYR A 184 -7.65 -17.99 -3.96
CA TYR A 184 -7.18 -18.71 -5.13
C TYR A 184 -6.31 -19.92 -4.76
N PRO A 185 -6.42 -21.02 -5.54
CA PRO A 185 -5.54 -22.15 -5.35
C PRO A 185 -4.12 -21.78 -5.79
N LEU A 186 -3.12 -22.09 -4.96
CA LEU A 186 -1.71 -21.92 -5.31
C LEU A 186 -1.35 -22.65 -6.62
N PRO A 187 -0.31 -22.18 -7.35
CA PRO A 187 0.28 -22.92 -8.45
C PRO A 187 0.87 -24.27 -7.98
N SER A 188 1.14 -25.19 -8.91
CA SER A 188 1.85 -26.41 -8.54
C SER A 188 3.33 -26.12 -8.26
N ALA A 189 4.03 -27.01 -7.54
CA ALA A 189 5.43 -26.84 -7.12
C ALA A 189 6.49 -26.82 -8.25
N ARG A 190 6.10 -26.47 -9.48
CA ARG A 190 6.94 -26.25 -10.66
C ARG A 190 6.51 -25.03 -11.50
N GLU A 191 5.49 -24.30 -11.04
CA GLU A 191 4.87 -23.18 -11.73
C GLU A 191 5.01 -21.95 -10.84
N THR A 192 5.50 -20.84 -11.39
CA THR A 192 5.67 -19.59 -10.64
C THR A 192 4.33 -18.92 -10.36
N PHE A 193 3.39 -19.03 -11.30
CA PHE A 193 2.07 -18.40 -11.24
C PHE A 193 0.96 -19.32 -11.70
N ARG A 194 -0.26 -19.01 -11.27
CA ARG A 194 -1.49 -19.63 -11.74
C ARG A 194 -2.55 -18.58 -12.05
N ILE A 195 -3.11 -18.65 -13.25
CA ILE A 195 -4.32 -17.90 -13.61
C ILE A 195 -5.55 -18.68 -13.14
N SER A 196 -6.46 -18.01 -12.44
CA SER A 196 -7.82 -18.45 -12.13
C SER A 196 -8.81 -17.51 -12.82
N ILE A 197 -9.88 -18.06 -13.40
CA ILE A 197 -10.94 -17.25 -14.02
C ILE A 197 -12.28 -17.84 -13.60
N ASP A 198 -13.14 -17.01 -13.06
CA ASP A 198 -14.55 -17.30 -12.80
C ASP A 198 -15.43 -16.10 -13.20
N GLY A 199 -16.74 -16.26 -13.14
CA GLY A 199 -17.66 -15.20 -13.53
C GLY A 199 -19.12 -15.63 -13.51
N GLY A 200 -20.01 -14.64 -13.55
CA GLY A 200 -21.46 -14.85 -13.47
C GLY A 200 -22.25 -13.54 -13.48
N PRO A 201 -23.57 -13.59 -13.29
CA PRO A 201 -24.42 -12.42 -13.30
C PRO A 201 -24.19 -11.58 -12.04
N THR A 202 -24.19 -10.25 -12.18
CA THR A 202 -24.20 -9.29 -11.06
C THR A 202 -25.64 -8.82 -10.77
N PRO A 203 -26.05 -8.61 -9.50
CA PRO A 203 -27.36 -8.09 -9.17
C PRO A 203 -27.56 -6.61 -9.56
N PHE A 204 -26.48 -5.88 -9.85
CA PHE A 204 -26.48 -4.43 -10.06
C PHE A 204 -26.73 -4.01 -11.52
N THR A 205 -27.08 -4.95 -12.41
CA THR A 205 -27.36 -4.65 -13.83
C THR A 205 -28.74 -5.12 -14.28
N GLU A 206 -29.42 -4.31 -15.12
CA GLU A 206 -30.81 -4.56 -15.54
C GLU A 206 -31.00 -5.70 -16.58
N SER A 207 -29.94 -6.38 -17.04
CA SER A 207 -30.06 -7.42 -18.08
C SER A 207 -29.13 -8.60 -17.86
N ASP A 208 -29.73 -9.79 -17.95
CA ASP A 208 -29.14 -11.12 -18.10
C ASP A 208 -27.94 -11.27 -19.05
N ARG A 209 -27.74 -10.33 -19.98
CA ARG A 209 -26.59 -10.34 -20.91
C ARG A 209 -25.34 -9.71 -20.33
N TYR A 210 -25.45 -8.98 -19.22
CA TYR A 210 -24.31 -8.51 -18.46
C TYR A 210 -23.84 -9.60 -17.49
N GLN A 211 -22.53 -9.77 -17.42
CA GLN A 211 -21.84 -10.71 -16.56
C GLN A 211 -20.60 -10.01 -16.02
N VAL A 212 -20.16 -10.37 -14.82
CA VAL A 212 -18.82 -10.02 -14.34
C VAL A 212 -17.91 -11.22 -14.53
N ILE A 213 -16.73 -11.00 -15.10
CA ILE A 213 -15.62 -11.95 -15.13
C ILE A 213 -14.57 -11.47 -14.14
N ARG A 214 -14.08 -12.38 -13.30
CA ARG A 214 -12.95 -12.15 -12.41
C ARG A 214 -11.74 -12.90 -12.92
N VAL A 215 -10.62 -12.20 -13.05
CA VAL A 215 -9.33 -12.75 -13.46
C VAL A 215 -8.38 -12.63 -12.28
N GLY A 216 -7.97 -13.77 -11.72
CA GLY A 216 -7.04 -13.88 -10.62
C GLY A 216 -5.69 -14.42 -11.06
N ILE A 217 -4.59 -13.83 -10.61
CA ILE A 217 -3.22 -14.29 -10.83
C ILE A 217 -2.60 -14.54 -9.46
N GLN A 218 -2.32 -15.81 -9.14
CA GLN A 218 -1.77 -16.23 -7.85
C GLN A 218 -0.29 -16.63 -8.02
N GLY A 219 0.61 -15.93 -7.32
CA GLY A 219 2.01 -16.33 -7.18
C GLY A 219 2.19 -17.57 -6.31
N TYR A 220 3.30 -18.26 -6.46
CA TYR A 220 3.66 -19.37 -5.58
C TYR A 220 4.01 -18.88 -4.17
N ASP A 221 3.65 -19.66 -3.16
CA ASP A 221 3.95 -19.37 -1.76
C ASP A 221 5.35 -19.91 -1.40
N LEU A 222 6.11 -19.16 -0.59
CA LEU A 222 7.47 -19.49 -0.18
C LEU A 222 7.49 -20.05 1.25
N PRO A 223 7.92 -21.31 1.46
CA PRO A 223 8.27 -21.79 2.80
C PRO A 223 9.37 -20.93 3.43
N GLU A 224 9.26 -20.68 4.74
CA GLU A 224 10.27 -19.92 5.51
C GLU A 224 11.71 -20.48 5.35
N ASP A 225 11.85 -21.80 5.22
CA ASP A 225 13.15 -22.48 5.03
C ASP A 225 13.78 -22.22 3.64
N ASP A 226 12.99 -21.77 2.64
CA ASP A 226 13.41 -21.60 1.24
C ASP A 226 13.57 -20.12 0.82
N ARG A 227 13.24 -19.15 1.68
CA ARG A 227 13.40 -17.72 1.37
C ARG A 227 14.86 -17.23 1.46
N LYS A 228 15.19 -16.18 0.72
CA LYS A 228 16.48 -15.49 0.79
C LYS A 228 16.65 -14.77 2.16
N ASP A 229 17.90 -14.63 2.61
CA ASP A 229 18.26 -13.81 3.79
C ASP A 229 17.96 -12.32 3.50
N VAL A 230 17.51 -11.59 4.53
CA VAL A 230 17.01 -10.21 4.40
C VAL A 230 17.86 -9.20 5.17
N ALA A 231 18.17 -8.07 4.54
CA ALA A 231 18.65 -6.85 5.18
C ALA A 231 17.57 -5.76 5.07
N LEU A 232 17.00 -5.40 6.22
CA LEU A 232 16.00 -4.33 6.34
C LEU A 232 16.63 -3.05 6.89
N THR A 233 16.35 -1.92 6.26
CA THR A 233 16.70 -0.59 6.80
C THR A 233 15.44 0.21 7.05
N PHE A 234 15.04 0.34 8.31
CA PHE A 234 13.89 1.16 8.71
C PHE A 234 14.27 2.65 8.68
N VAL A 235 13.43 3.47 8.06
CA VAL A 235 13.58 4.93 7.94
C VAL A 235 12.38 5.57 8.61
N ILE A 236 12.55 5.95 9.88
CA ILE A 236 11.42 6.27 10.75
C ILE A 236 11.35 7.78 10.95
N ASP A 237 10.23 8.36 10.51
CA ASP A 237 9.84 9.72 10.86
C ASP A 237 9.63 9.80 12.38
N VAL A 238 10.34 10.71 13.04
CA VAL A 238 10.10 11.02 14.46
C VAL A 238 9.73 12.48 14.65
N SER A 239 9.09 13.09 13.66
CA SER A 239 8.58 14.46 13.73
C SER A 239 7.41 14.61 14.71
N GLY A 240 7.02 15.86 14.99
CA GLY A 240 6.12 16.17 16.09
C GLY A 240 4.70 15.67 15.86
N SER A 241 4.34 15.49 14.59
CA SER A 241 3.05 14.96 14.16
C SER A 241 2.96 13.44 14.36
N MET A 242 4.08 12.71 14.38
CA MET A 242 4.16 11.30 14.77
C MET A 242 3.82 11.08 16.27
N GLY A 243 3.85 12.14 17.08
CA GLY A 243 3.35 12.13 18.46
C GLY A 243 1.82 12.27 18.60
N ASN A 244 1.09 12.56 17.52
CA ASN A 244 -0.36 12.63 17.54
C ASN A 244 -0.97 11.25 17.34
N GLY A 245 -2.12 10.98 17.98
CA GLY A 245 -2.96 9.81 17.67
C GLY A 245 -2.20 8.48 17.64
N ASN A 246 -1.26 8.29 18.57
CA ASN A 246 -0.43 7.10 18.74
C ASN A 246 0.30 6.60 17.46
N ARG A 247 0.59 7.46 16.48
CA ARG A 247 1.24 7.10 15.20
C ARG A 247 2.60 6.42 15.39
N LEU A 248 3.52 7.04 16.13
CA LEU A 248 4.83 6.43 16.41
C LEU A 248 4.70 5.12 17.19
N GLU A 249 3.74 5.03 18.12
CA GLU A 249 3.46 3.78 18.85
C GLU A 249 2.97 2.68 17.89
N MET A 250 2.11 3.00 16.90
CA MET A 250 1.71 2.03 15.86
C MET A 250 2.92 1.56 15.05
N VAL A 251 3.82 2.46 14.64
CA VAL A 251 5.07 2.07 13.95
C VAL A 251 5.93 1.17 14.84
N GLN A 252 6.08 1.49 16.12
CA GLN A 252 6.86 0.69 17.06
C GLN A 252 6.26 -0.72 17.26
N ASP A 253 4.95 -0.83 17.50
CA ASP A 253 4.23 -2.11 17.58
C ASP A 253 4.42 -2.94 16.30
N ALA A 254 4.37 -2.27 15.13
CA ALA A 254 4.44 -2.90 13.82
C ALA A 254 5.83 -3.45 13.51
N LEU A 255 6.88 -2.65 13.78
CA LEU A 255 8.26 -3.05 13.58
C LEU A 255 8.68 -4.14 14.58
N GLU A 256 8.18 -4.13 15.82
CA GLU A 256 8.32 -5.27 16.73
C GLU A 256 7.69 -6.53 16.13
N MET A 257 6.44 -6.47 15.66
CA MET A 257 5.76 -7.61 15.03
C MET A 257 6.46 -8.14 13.76
N LEU A 258 7.11 -7.28 12.98
CA LEU A 258 7.96 -7.69 11.85
C LEU A 258 9.23 -8.39 12.32
N VAL A 259 9.94 -7.83 13.31
CA VAL A 259 11.16 -8.41 13.89
C VAL A 259 10.89 -9.79 14.50
N ASP A 260 9.67 -10.04 14.99
CA ASP A 260 9.19 -11.36 15.42
C ASP A 260 9.17 -12.42 14.30
N GLN A 261 9.05 -12.04 13.02
CA GLN A 261 9.03 -12.95 11.86
C GLN A 261 10.41 -13.14 11.21
N LEU A 262 11.44 -12.43 11.66
CA LEU A 262 12.78 -12.49 11.06
C LEU A 262 13.54 -13.74 11.49
N LEU A 263 14.23 -14.36 10.53
CA LEU A 263 15.15 -15.47 10.77
C LEU A 263 16.43 -14.94 11.44
N PRO A 264 17.12 -15.74 12.27
CA PRO A 264 18.35 -15.31 12.95
C PRO A 264 19.51 -14.88 12.02
N SER A 265 19.44 -15.18 10.71
CA SER A 265 20.38 -14.74 9.68
C SER A 265 20.07 -13.35 9.11
N ASP A 266 18.83 -12.87 9.20
CA ASP A 266 18.43 -11.55 8.74
C ASP A 266 19.10 -10.43 9.58
N SER A 267 19.08 -9.20 9.07
CA SER A 267 19.59 -8.01 9.77
C SER A 267 18.66 -6.80 9.66
N VAL A 268 18.67 -5.98 10.70
CA VAL A 268 17.90 -4.73 10.80
C VAL A 268 18.84 -3.57 11.11
N GLY A 269 18.80 -2.53 10.27
CA GLY A 269 19.30 -1.20 10.57
C GLY A 269 18.14 -0.23 10.81
N ILE A 270 18.36 0.78 11.65
CA ILE A 270 17.36 1.82 11.97
C ILE A 270 17.98 3.20 11.79
N VAL A 271 17.39 3.99 10.90
CA VAL A 271 17.63 5.42 10.73
C VAL A 271 16.37 6.17 11.19
N ALA A 272 16.55 7.19 12.02
CA ALA A 272 15.47 8.12 12.38
C ALA A 272 15.75 9.51 11.82
N TYR A 273 14.70 10.28 11.54
CA TYR A 273 14.84 11.63 11.00
C TYR A 273 13.83 12.65 11.52
N THR A 274 14.29 13.90 11.55
CA THR A 274 13.59 15.14 11.88
C THR A 274 13.94 16.18 10.80
N ASP A 275 14.40 17.38 11.15
CA ASP A 275 15.21 18.26 10.29
C ASP A 275 16.55 17.63 9.84
N THR A 276 17.09 16.67 10.61
CA THR A 276 18.32 15.92 10.33
C THR A 276 18.08 14.42 10.48
N ALA A 277 18.99 13.58 9.97
CA ALA A 277 18.89 12.13 10.08
C ALA A 277 20.10 11.54 10.82
N TRP A 278 19.88 10.46 11.56
CA TRP A 278 20.93 9.73 12.28
C TRP A 278 20.63 8.23 12.35
N VAL A 279 21.70 7.44 12.47
CA VAL A 279 21.61 6.00 12.73
C VAL A 279 21.27 5.80 14.20
N VAL A 280 20.14 5.14 14.46
CA VAL A 280 19.70 4.71 15.80
C VAL A 280 20.28 3.32 16.10
N LEU A 281 20.26 2.43 15.10
CA LEU A 281 20.81 1.08 15.17
C LEU A 281 21.58 0.79 13.87
N PRO A 282 22.90 0.55 13.90
CA PRO A 282 23.62 -0.05 12.77
C PRO A 282 23.05 -1.43 12.45
N HIS A 283 23.27 -1.98 11.25
CA HIS A 283 22.71 -3.31 10.91
C HIS A 283 23.09 -4.41 11.92
N THR A 284 22.11 -4.81 12.72
CA THR A 284 22.20 -5.82 13.78
C THR A 284 21.40 -7.04 13.37
N SER A 285 21.98 -8.24 13.55
CA SER A 285 21.33 -9.50 13.20
C SER A 285 20.09 -9.75 14.07
N ALA A 286 19.00 -10.23 13.47
CA ALA A 286 17.72 -10.51 14.15
C ALA A 286 17.84 -11.53 15.30
N ARG A 287 18.95 -12.28 15.39
CA ARG A 287 19.30 -13.09 16.57
C ARG A 287 19.45 -12.26 17.86
N TYR A 288 19.65 -10.95 17.75
CA TYR A 288 19.74 -9.97 18.83
C TYR A 288 18.43 -9.17 18.94
N LYS A 289 17.29 -9.85 18.78
CA LYS A 289 15.93 -9.28 18.84
C LYS A 289 15.75 -8.22 19.93
N ASP A 290 16.15 -8.52 21.17
CA ASP A 290 16.00 -7.60 22.30
C ASP A 290 16.70 -6.25 22.07
N GLU A 291 17.87 -6.23 21.43
CA GLU A 291 18.63 -5.01 21.08
C GLU A 291 17.91 -4.19 19.99
N ILE A 292 17.31 -4.88 19.01
CA ILE A 292 16.52 -4.24 17.94
C ILE A 292 15.25 -3.62 18.51
N VAL A 293 14.54 -4.36 19.38
CA VAL A 293 13.30 -3.89 20.03
C VAL A 293 13.59 -2.74 21.00
N GLU A 294 14.68 -2.80 21.79
CA GLU A 294 15.12 -1.67 22.62
C GLU A 294 15.41 -0.42 21.77
N ALA A 295 16.02 -0.58 20.58
CA ALA A 295 16.27 0.54 19.68
C ALA A 295 14.97 1.13 19.08
N ILE A 296 14.00 0.29 18.68
CA ILE A 296 12.66 0.72 18.22
C ILE A 296 11.94 1.55 19.30
N TYR A 297 11.90 1.06 20.54
CA TYR A 297 11.27 1.77 21.66
C TYR A 297 12.10 2.93 22.25
N SER A 298 13.33 3.15 21.76
CA SER A 298 14.12 4.34 22.10
C SER A 298 13.68 5.61 21.34
N LEU A 299 12.87 5.45 20.29
CA LEU A 299 12.37 6.54 19.46
C LEU A 299 11.30 7.37 20.19
N TYR A 300 11.33 8.69 20.02
CA TYR A 300 10.34 9.61 20.57
C TYR A 300 10.12 10.82 19.66
N PRO A 301 8.92 11.43 19.65
CA PRO A 301 8.63 12.57 18.78
C PRO A 301 9.48 13.81 19.11
N MET A 302 9.97 14.46 18.06
CA MET A 302 10.82 15.65 18.02
C MET A 302 10.21 16.70 17.06
N ALA A 303 10.85 17.85 16.84
CA ALA A 303 10.31 18.87 15.94
C ALA A 303 10.88 18.77 14.51
N SER A 304 10.08 19.18 13.50
CA SER A 304 10.44 19.24 12.08
C SER A 304 10.57 17.89 11.36
N THR A 305 10.56 17.93 10.03
CA THR A 305 10.57 16.78 9.10
C THR A 305 11.43 17.09 7.88
N ASN A 306 12.24 16.13 7.42
CA ASN A 306 13.16 16.21 6.28
C ASN A 306 13.44 14.77 5.77
N ALA A 307 12.50 14.22 5.01
CA ALA A 307 12.57 12.83 4.53
C ALA A 307 13.78 12.58 3.61
N GLU A 308 14.24 13.60 2.88
CA GLU A 308 15.43 13.54 2.01
C GLU A 308 16.68 13.10 2.79
N ALA A 309 16.93 13.72 3.95
CA ALA A 309 18.07 13.36 4.80
C ALA A 309 17.94 11.93 5.35
N GLY A 310 16.72 11.52 5.72
CA GLY A 310 16.40 10.18 6.20
C GLY A 310 16.71 9.11 5.15
N LEU A 311 16.14 9.25 3.95
CA LEU A 311 16.33 8.32 2.84
C LEU A 311 17.80 8.24 2.39
N ILE A 312 18.48 9.37 2.21
CA ILE A 312 19.90 9.38 1.79
C ILE A 312 20.79 8.64 2.81
N LEU A 313 20.56 8.82 4.12
CA LEU A 313 21.32 8.09 5.14
C LEU A 313 20.93 6.61 5.17
N ALA A 314 19.65 6.29 5.02
CA ALA A 314 19.16 4.91 4.99
C ALA A 314 19.78 4.09 3.86
N TYR A 315 19.78 4.60 2.62
CA TYR A 315 20.44 3.92 1.51
C TYR A 315 21.95 3.75 1.70
N GLN A 316 22.61 4.70 2.38
CA GLN A 316 24.02 4.55 2.75
C GLN A 316 24.25 3.44 3.78
N GLU A 317 23.34 3.22 4.74
CA GLU A 317 23.42 2.08 5.67
C GLU A 317 23.04 0.75 4.98
N ALA A 318 21.98 0.74 4.16
CA ALA A 318 21.54 -0.42 3.39
C ALA A 318 22.65 -0.94 2.47
N ASN A 319 23.34 -0.06 1.75
CA ASN A 319 24.45 -0.42 0.86
C ASN A 319 25.66 -1.00 1.64
N LYS A 320 25.96 -0.48 2.85
CA LYS A 320 27.00 -1.06 3.73
C LYS A 320 26.64 -2.47 4.21
N ALA A 321 25.35 -2.77 4.34
CA ALA A 321 24.83 -4.05 4.81
C ALA A 321 24.40 -5.00 3.68
N PHE A 322 24.65 -4.63 2.42
CA PHE A 322 24.11 -5.31 1.25
C PHE A 322 24.42 -6.81 1.22
N ILE A 323 23.37 -7.63 1.18
CA ILE A 323 23.44 -9.08 1.04
C ILE A 323 23.37 -9.42 -0.45
N SER A 324 24.51 -9.86 -1.00
CA SER A 324 24.58 -10.41 -2.36
C SER A 324 23.70 -11.67 -2.47
N ASN A 325 22.74 -11.68 -3.40
CA ASN A 325 21.71 -12.71 -3.54
C ASN A 325 20.80 -12.87 -2.29
N GLY A 326 20.74 -11.83 -1.46
CA GLY A 326 19.70 -11.64 -0.44
C GLY A 326 18.67 -10.60 -0.87
N ILE A 327 17.77 -10.26 0.03
CA ILE A 327 16.77 -9.20 -0.13
C ILE A 327 17.28 -7.97 0.61
N ASN A 328 17.37 -6.82 -0.08
CA ASN A 328 17.82 -5.56 0.52
C ASN A 328 16.70 -4.53 0.36
N ARG A 329 16.03 -4.17 1.45
CA ARG A 329 14.79 -3.38 1.45
C ARG A 329 14.88 -2.25 2.46
N VAL A 330 14.74 -1.02 1.97
CA VAL A 330 14.49 0.18 2.77
C VAL A 330 12.98 0.26 3.02
N ILE A 331 12.58 0.59 4.25
CA ILE A 331 11.16 0.73 4.61
C ILE A 331 10.98 2.08 5.27
N LEU A 332 10.25 2.99 4.60
CA LEU A 332 9.97 4.34 5.07
C LEU A 332 8.67 4.37 5.86
N CYS A 333 8.70 4.80 7.12
CA CYS A 333 7.51 5.01 7.94
C CYS A 333 7.33 6.50 8.22
N SER A 334 6.23 7.11 7.75
CA SER A 334 5.94 8.55 7.93
C SER A 334 4.44 8.84 7.94
N ASP A 335 4.03 10.00 8.46
CA ASP A 335 2.66 10.50 8.43
C ASP A 335 2.38 11.43 7.23
N GLY A 336 3.18 11.30 6.16
CA GLY A 336 2.98 11.97 4.88
C GLY A 336 3.33 13.46 4.88
N VAL A 337 3.74 14.05 6.01
CA VAL A 337 4.16 15.47 6.11
C VAL A 337 5.63 15.64 5.68
N ALA A 338 6.03 14.99 4.59
CA ALA A 338 7.38 15.06 4.07
C ALA A 338 7.63 16.43 3.41
N ASN A 339 8.27 17.34 4.16
CA ASN A 339 9.02 18.42 3.53
C ASN A 339 10.20 17.80 2.78
N VAL A 340 10.04 17.60 1.48
CA VAL A 340 11.16 17.43 0.55
C VAL A 340 12.08 18.65 0.72
N GLY A 341 13.40 18.42 0.81
CA GLY A 341 14.35 19.47 1.16
C GLY A 341 14.56 20.51 0.06
N ASN A 342 15.70 21.21 0.10
CA ASN A 342 15.98 22.32 -0.82
C ASN A 342 16.11 21.88 -2.30
N THR A 343 16.15 20.58 -2.57
CA THR A 343 16.55 19.98 -3.85
C THR A 343 15.38 19.60 -4.76
N GLY A 344 14.15 19.52 -4.23
CA GLY A 344 12.96 19.08 -4.97
C GLY A 344 12.85 17.55 -5.10
N PRO A 345 11.66 17.01 -5.45
CA PRO A 345 11.40 15.57 -5.40
C PRO A 345 12.19 14.79 -6.46
N GLU A 346 12.42 15.41 -7.63
CA GLU A 346 13.08 14.82 -8.81
C GLU A 346 14.47 14.23 -8.52
N SER A 347 15.25 14.85 -7.62
CA SER A 347 16.59 14.34 -7.25
C SER A 347 16.54 13.15 -6.29
N ILE A 348 15.45 13.01 -5.53
CA ILE A 348 15.24 11.89 -4.61
C ILE A 348 14.78 10.67 -5.41
N TRP A 349 13.77 10.82 -6.27
CA TRP A 349 13.30 9.76 -7.16
C TRP A 349 14.44 9.12 -7.92
N LYS A 350 15.28 9.93 -8.58
CA LYS A 350 16.44 9.40 -9.29
C LYS A 350 17.40 8.61 -8.38
N SER A 351 17.62 9.05 -7.14
CA SER A 351 18.50 8.30 -6.22
C SER A 351 17.87 6.98 -5.80
N ILE A 352 16.55 6.92 -5.68
CA ILE A 352 15.78 5.70 -5.37
C ILE A 352 15.87 4.75 -6.57
N GLU A 353 15.60 5.21 -7.80
CA GLU A 353 15.75 4.45 -9.05
C GLU A 353 17.18 3.87 -9.20
N ASP A 354 18.20 4.71 -9.00
CA ASP A 354 19.61 4.29 -9.09
C ASP A 354 19.88 3.14 -8.08
N TYR A 355 19.38 3.23 -6.83
CA TYR A 355 19.54 2.16 -5.81
C TYR A 355 18.68 0.91 -6.05
N ALA A 356 17.45 1.07 -6.54
CA ALA A 356 16.57 -0.04 -6.88
C ALA A 356 17.20 -0.90 -7.99
N SER A 357 17.79 -0.24 -9.00
CA SER A 357 18.59 -0.91 -10.05
C SER A 357 19.86 -1.60 -9.55
N GLU A 358 20.38 -1.22 -8.37
CA GLU A 358 21.47 -1.92 -7.65
C GLU A 358 20.96 -3.04 -6.72
N GLY A 359 19.64 -3.26 -6.66
CA GLY A 359 18.99 -4.28 -5.82
C GLY A 359 18.66 -3.84 -4.40
N ILE A 360 18.64 -2.52 -4.12
CA ILE A 360 18.19 -1.95 -2.84
C ILE A 360 16.90 -1.17 -3.07
N THR A 361 15.80 -1.77 -2.63
CA THR A 361 14.43 -1.41 -3.03
C THR A 361 13.69 -0.72 -1.87
N LEU A 362 12.56 -0.06 -2.14
CA LEU A 362 11.82 0.76 -1.15
C LEU A 362 10.41 0.21 -0.90
N THR A 363 9.92 0.33 0.32
CA THR A 363 8.49 0.20 0.66
C THR A 363 8.09 1.44 1.45
N SER A 364 6.97 2.07 1.07
CA SER A 364 6.44 3.25 1.74
C SER A 364 5.29 2.86 2.67
N VAL A 365 5.35 3.31 3.93
CA VAL A 365 4.32 3.05 4.95
C VAL A 365 3.84 4.37 5.55
N GLY A 366 2.60 4.74 5.19
CA GLY A 366 1.88 5.88 5.74
C GLY A 366 1.24 5.55 7.10
N VAL A 367 1.26 6.47 8.07
CA VAL A 367 0.62 6.26 9.38
C VAL A 367 -0.28 7.41 9.85
N GLY A 368 -1.55 7.08 10.08
CA GLY A 368 -2.54 7.93 10.75
C GLY A 368 -3.03 9.16 9.99
N MET A 369 -4.21 9.66 10.39
CA MET A 369 -4.91 10.74 9.67
C MET A 369 -4.40 12.14 9.99
N GLY A 370 -4.07 12.94 8.96
CA GLY A 370 -3.60 14.31 9.11
C GLY A 370 -3.39 15.06 7.79
N ASN A 371 -2.35 15.88 7.71
CA ASN A 371 -1.92 16.57 6.49
C ASN A 371 -1.09 15.62 5.62
N TYR A 372 -1.73 14.57 5.11
CA TYR A 372 -1.07 13.41 4.55
C TYR A 372 -0.96 13.51 3.02
N ASN A 373 0.25 13.33 2.48
CA ASN A 373 0.54 13.38 1.04
C ASN A 373 0.68 11.97 0.46
N ASP A 374 -0.47 11.34 0.15
CA ASP A 374 -0.60 10.00 -0.43
C ASP A 374 0.28 9.84 -1.68
N VAL A 375 0.10 10.77 -2.63
CA VAL A 375 0.78 10.82 -3.94
C VAL A 375 2.31 10.78 -3.81
N LEU A 376 2.90 11.44 -2.82
CA LEU A 376 4.36 11.39 -2.64
C LEU A 376 4.83 10.04 -2.08
N MET A 377 4.07 9.41 -1.19
CA MET A 377 4.44 8.11 -0.61
C MET A 377 4.30 6.98 -1.64
N GLU A 378 3.23 7.03 -2.46
CA GLU A 378 2.99 6.21 -3.65
C GLU A 378 4.16 6.37 -4.65
N GLN A 379 4.45 7.59 -5.11
CA GLN A 379 5.56 7.87 -6.04
C GLN A 379 6.94 7.43 -5.51
N LEU A 380 7.20 7.54 -4.20
CA LEU A 380 8.45 7.04 -3.63
C LEU A 380 8.57 5.52 -3.70
N ALA A 381 7.45 4.79 -3.56
CA ALA A 381 7.42 3.34 -3.70
C ALA A 381 7.55 2.92 -5.17
N ASP A 382 6.77 3.53 -6.07
CA ASP A 382 6.80 3.30 -7.53
C ASP A 382 8.22 3.45 -8.09
N HIS A 383 8.95 4.50 -7.69
CA HIS A 383 10.33 4.74 -8.13
C HIS A 383 11.38 3.80 -7.50
N GLY A 384 10.99 2.89 -6.61
CA GLY A 384 11.87 2.07 -5.79
C GLY A 384 11.59 0.56 -5.81
N ASP A 385 10.86 0.08 -6.82
CA ASP A 385 10.53 -1.33 -7.07
C ASP A 385 9.87 -1.97 -5.83
N GLY A 386 8.81 -1.33 -5.36
CA GLY A 386 7.99 -1.79 -4.24
C GLY A 386 6.70 -1.00 -4.08
N PHE A 387 5.93 -1.41 -3.08
CA PHE A 387 4.55 -0.98 -2.89
C PHE A 387 4.39 0.04 -1.74
N TYR A 388 3.21 0.65 -1.71
CA TYR A 388 2.77 1.61 -0.72
C TYR A 388 1.60 1.06 0.12
N ALA A 389 1.68 1.26 1.44
CA ALA A 389 0.64 0.85 2.38
C ALA A 389 0.34 1.93 3.42
N TYR A 390 -0.88 1.93 3.95
CA TYR A 390 -1.35 2.89 4.96
C TYR A 390 -1.92 2.21 6.20
N ILE A 391 -1.43 2.59 7.37
CA ILE A 391 -1.84 2.05 8.67
C ILE A 391 -2.74 3.05 9.39
N ASP A 392 -3.96 2.61 9.67
CA ASP A 392 -4.95 3.32 10.49
C ASP A 392 -5.15 2.71 11.90
N SER A 393 -4.64 1.50 12.13
CA SER A 393 -4.93 0.69 13.32
C SER A 393 -3.83 -0.34 13.63
N LYS A 394 -3.82 -0.88 14.85
CA LYS A 394 -2.86 -1.94 15.23
C LYS A 394 -3.09 -3.27 14.51
N ASP A 395 -4.31 -3.52 14.05
CA ASP A 395 -4.65 -4.75 13.33
C ASP A 395 -4.27 -4.63 11.85
N GLU A 396 -4.41 -3.45 11.25
CA GLU A 396 -3.81 -3.12 9.94
C GLU A 396 -2.29 -3.20 9.97
N ALA A 397 -1.66 -2.65 11.01
CA ALA A 397 -0.21 -2.76 11.21
C ALA A 397 0.24 -4.22 11.24
N ARG A 398 -0.52 -5.09 11.91
CA ARG A 398 -0.24 -6.55 11.93
C ARG A 398 -0.45 -7.18 10.56
N ARG A 399 -1.55 -6.86 9.86
CA ARG A 399 -1.86 -7.37 8.52
C ARG A 399 -0.69 -7.09 7.57
N LEU A 400 -0.32 -5.82 7.44
CA LEU A 400 0.77 -5.37 6.60
C LEU A 400 2.11 -6.04 6.98
N PHE A 401 2.53 -5.96 8.24
CA PHE A 401 3.89 -6.33 8.62
C PHE A 401 4.12 -7.81 8.90
N VAL A 402 3.07 -8.58 9.24
CA VAL A 402 3.17 -10.02 9.55
C VAL A 402 2.70 -10.90 8.38
N HIS A 403 1.74 -10.45 7.58
CA HIS A 403 1.19 -11.25 6.48
C HIS A 403 1.67 -10.77 5.11
N ASP A 404 1.55 -9.48 4.81
CA ASP A 404 1.83 -8.99 3.45
C ASP A 404 3.33 -8.81 3.20
N LEU A 405 4.03 -8.10 4.11
CA LEU A 405 5.42 -7.71 3.91
C LEU A 405 6.36 -8.93 3.87
N VAL A 406 6.22 -9.87 4.81
CA VAL A 406 7.06 -11.08 4.85
C VAL A 406 6.94 -11.89 3.56
N SER A 407 5.72 -12.00 3.02
CA SER A 407 5.45 -12.69 1.75
C SER A 407 6.05 -11.93 0.55
N THR A 408 5.89 -10.60 0.54
CA THR A 408 6.33 -9.74 -0.58
C THR A 408 7.82 -9.41 -0.60
N LEU A 409 8.57 -9.65 0.49
CA LEU A 409 10.02 -9.41 0.56
C LEU A 409 10.81 -10.10 -0.57
N GLN A 410 10.41 -11.31 -0.98
CA GLN A 410 11.03 -11.99 -2.11
C GLN A 410 10.22 -11.78 -3.40
N VAL A 411 10.75 -10.94 -4.29
CA VAL A 411 10.25 -10.79 -5.66
C VAL A 411 10.42 -12.11 -6.43
N ILE A 412 9.35 -12.54 -7.11
CA ILE A 412 9.28 -13.74 -7.96
C ILE A 412 9.01 -13.42 -9.43
N ALA A 413 8.71 -12.15 -9.74
CA ALA A 413 8.56 -11.61 -11.09
C ALA A 413 8.96 -10.14 -11.12
N PHE A 414 9.71 -9.75 -12.15
CA PHE A 414 9.78 -8.36 -12.63
C PHE A 414 8.90 -8.22 -13.89
N ASP A 415 8.64 -7.00 -14.35
CA ASP A 415 7.99 -6.73 -15.65
C ASP A 415 6.58 -7.36 -15.79
N ALA A 416 5.86 -7.59 -14.69
CA ALA A 416 4.66 -8.44 -14.68
C ALA A 416 3.43 -7.76 -15.30
N LYS A 417 2.87 -8.39 -16.34
CA LYS A 417 1.81 -7.82 -17.19
C LYS A 417 0.76 -8.86 -17.53
N ALA A 418 -0.51 -8.45 -17.47
CA ALA A 418 -1.64 -9.26 -17.93
C ALA A 418 -2.29 -8.62 -19.17
N GLN A 419 -2.61 -9.42 -20.18
CA GLN A 419 -3.42 -9.02 -21.33
C GLN A 419 -4.64 -9.94 -21.45
N VAL A 420 -5.82 -9.33 -21.45
CA VAL A 420 -7.13 -10.00 -21.49
C VAL A 420 -7.70 -9.81 -22.89
N ILE A 421 -7.91 -10.92 -23.60
CA ILE A 421 -8.29 -10.95 -25.01
C ILE A 421 -9.73 -11.45 -25.10
N PHE A 422 -10.68 -10.55 -25.35
CA PHE A 422 -12.08 -10.90 -25.50
C PHE A 422 -12.38 -11.46 -26.89
N ASN A 423 -13.28 -12.45 -26.96
CA ASN A 423 -13.76 -12.99 -28.22
C ASN A 423 -14.89 -12.12 -28.81
N PRO A 424 -14.68 -11.40 -29.94
CA PRO A 424 -15.69 -10.50 -30.50
C PRO A 424 -16.91 -11.21 -31.10
N GLU A 425 -16.90 -12.54 -31.26
CA GLU A 425 -18.11 -13.29 -31.67
C GLU A 425 -19.05 -13.61 -30.50
N VAL A 426 -18.57 -13.47 -29.25
CA VAL A 426 -19.27 -13.88 -28.02
C VAL A 426 -19.54 -12.69 -27.11
N VAL A 427 -18.52 -11.87 -26.88
CA VAL A 427 -18.59 -10.62 -26.10
C VAL A 427 -18.80 -9.48 -27.08
N SER A 428 -19.79 -8.62 -26.82
CA SER A 428 -20.08 -7.42 -27.63
C SER A 428 -19.36 -6.17 -27.12
N ARG A 429 -19.07 -6.12 -25.82
CA ARG A 429 -18.29 -5.07 -25.15
C ARG A 429 -17.87 -5.49 -23.75
N TYR A 430 -16.82 -4.86 -23.24
CA TYR A 430 -16.30 -5.04 -21.89
C TYR A 430 -15.99 -3.69 -21.24
N ARG A 431 -15.77 -3.69 -19.93
CA ARG A 431 -15.28 -2.59 -19.10
C ARG A 431 -14.39 -3.20 -18.01
N LEU A 432 -13.14 -2.78 -17.93
CA LEU A 432 -12.29 -3.04 -16.76
C LEU A 432 -12.79 -2.16 -15.61
N ILE A 433 -12.96 -2.76 -14.43
CA ILE A 433 -13.38 -2.06 -13.21
C ILE A 433 -12.12 -1.75 -12.40
N GLY A 434 -11.85 -0.47 -12.15
CA GLY A 434 -10.59 -0.01 -11.57
C GLY A 434 -9.45 0.08 -12.59
N PHE A 435 -8.22 0.12 -12.09
CA PHE A 435 -6.95 0.21 -12.84
C PHE A 435 -6.83 1.47 -13.71
N GLU A 436 -7.56 2.55 -13.41
CA GLU A 436 -7.55 3.77 -14.24
C GLU A 436 -6.17 4.47 -14.29
N ASN A 437 -5.34 4.37 -13.24
CA ASN A 437 -3.95 4.87 -13.19
C ASN A 437 -2.89 3.87 -13.71
N ARG A 438 -3.21 2.56 -13.75
CA ARG A 438 -2.27 1.46 -14.09
C ARG A 438 -2.54 0.81 -15.47
N ALA A 439 -3.26 1.52 -16.34
CA ALA A 439 -3.56 1.08 -17.70
C ALA A 439 -2.30 1.09 -18.60
N ILE A 440 -1.97 -0.07 -19.17
CA ILE A 440 -0.86 -0.23 -20.13
C ILE A 440 -1.45 -0.26 -21.54
N ALA A 441 -0.83 0.41 -22.51
CA ALA A 441 -1.24 0.32 -23.91
C ALA A 441 -1.06 -1.11 -24.45
N ASP A 442 -2.04 -1.65 -25.19
CA ASP A 442 -2.00 -3.07 -25.60
C ASP A 442 -0.84 -3.43 -26.54
N GLU A 443 -0.28 -2.44 -27.25
CA GLU A 443 0.96 -2.62 -28.03
C GLU A 443 2.21 -2.80 -27.15
N ASP A 444 2.17 -2.34 -25.90
CA ASP A 444 3.25 -2.42 -24.92
C ASP A 444 3.22 -3.70 -24.07
N PHE A 445 2.19 -4.56 -24.16
CA PHE A 445 2.14 -5.86 -23.47
C PHE A 445 3.40 -6.73 -23.71
N ARG A 446 3.99 -6.64 -24.92
CA ARG A 446 5.24 -7.35 -25.27
C ARG A 446 6.47 -6.45 -25.30
N ASN A 447 6.36 -5.22 -24.83
CA ASN A 447 7.46 -4.25 -24.74
C ASN A 447 8.11 -4.30 -23.35
N ASN A 448 9.19 -5.08 -23.22
CA ASN A 448 10.02 -5.17 -22.01
C ASN A 448 10.85 -3.88 -21.72
N ARG A 449 10.36 -2.73 -22.15
CA ARG A 449 10.92 -1.40 -21.85
C ARG A 449 9.88 -0.45 -21.26
N VAL A 450 8.60 -0.84 -21.31
CA VAL A 450 7.59 -0.32 -20.40
C VAL A 450 7.75 -1.15 -19.15
N ASP A 451 8.17 -0.49 -18.08
CA ASP A 451 8.28 -1.09 -16.78
C ASP A 451 6.91 -1.58 -16.30
N ALA A 452 6.89 -2.60 -15.45
CA ALA A 452 5.69 -3.01 -14.75
C ALA A 452 6.04 -3.86 -13.54
N ALA A 453 5.45 -3.51 -12.40
CA ALA A 453 5.00 -4.42 -11.36
C ALA A 453 5.95 -5.59 -11.01
N GLU A 454 6.71 -5.43 -9.94
CA GLU A 454 7.19 -6.56 -9.16
C GLU A 454 6.00 -7.37 -8.63
N ILE A 455 6.09 -8.70 -8.63
CA ILE A 455 5.22 -9.53 -7.79
C ILE A 455 6.07 -10.30 -6.78
N GLY A 456 5.69 -10.20 -5.51
CA GLY A 456 6.26 -10.97 -4.42
C GLY A 456 5.66 -12.37 -4.27
N ALA A 457 6.35 -13.26 -3.57
CA ALA A 457 5.83 -14.60 -3.28
C ALA A 457 4.51 -14.54 -2.49
N GLY A 458 3.64 -15.54 -2.70
CA GLY A 458 2.31 -15.63 -2.10
C GLY A 458 1.29 -14.58 -2.56
N HIS A 459 1.72 -13.48 -3.19
CA HIS A 459 0.86 -12.39 -3.60
C HIS A 459 -0.13 -12.81 -4.70
N ALA A 460 -1.31 -12.18 -4.69
CA ALA A 460 -2.41 -12.48 -5.58
C ALA A 460 -3.00 -11.19 -6.13
N VAL A 461 -3.30 -11.17 -7.43
CA VAL A 461 -3.78 -9.98 -8.14
C VAL A 461 -5.09 -10.31 -8.85
N THR A 462 -6.09 -9.47 -8.64
CA THR A 462 -7.46 -9.63 -9.12
C THR A 462 -7.89 -8.44 -9.96
N ALA A 463 -8.37 -8.71 -11.17
CA ALA A 463 -9.04 -7.76 -12.03
C ALA A 463 -10.49 -8.20 -12.31
N LEU A 464 -11.42 -7.24 -12.25
CA LEU A 464 -12.83 -7.47 -12.55
C LEU A 464 -13.20 -6.82 -13.89
N TYR A 465 -13.95 -7.54 -14.71
CA TYR A 465 -14.46 -7.10 -15.99
C TYR A 465 -15.97 -7.23 -16.05
N GLU A 466 -16.68 -6.12 -16.22
CA GLU A 466 -18.05 -6.16 -16.72
C GLU A 466 -18.03 -6.48 -18.21
N ILE A 467 -18.73 -7.54 -18.62
CA ILE A 467 -18.88 -7.90 -20.03
C ILE A 467 -20.35 -7.93 -20.42
N LYS A 468 -20.63 -7.72 -21.71
CA LYS A 468 -21.96 -7.88 -22.28
C LYS A 468 -21.93 -8.87 -23.44
N LEU A 469 -22.60 -10.01 -23.26
CA LEU A 469 -22.67 -11.07 -24.25
C LEU A 469 -23.63 -10.73 -25.40
N PHE A 470 -23.33 -11.24 -26.60
CA PHE A 470 -24.31 -11.33 -27.67
C PHE A 470 -25.44 -12.30 -27.27
N ALA A 471 -26.67 -12.00 -27.70
CA ALA A 471 -27.85 -12.73 -27.26
C ALA A 471 -27.82 -14.20 -27.71
N GLY A 472 -27.71 -15.12 -26.75
CA GLY A 472 -27.62 -16.57 -27.03
C GLY A 472 -26.27 -17.05 -27.55
N ALA A 473 -25.21 -16.23 -27.44
CA ALA A 473 -23.85 -16.62 -27.79
C ALA A 473 -23.34 -17.78 -26.94
N ARG A 474 -22.43 -18.58 -27.52
CA ARG A 474 -21.76 -19.72 -26.86
C ARG A 474 -20.36 -19.91 -27.44
N GLY A 475 -19.44 -20.33 -26.60
CA GLY A 475 -18.02 -20.50 -26.89
C GLY A 475 -17.15 -19.81 -25.84
N GLU A 476 -15.87 -19.62 -26.20
CA GLU A 476 -14.87 -18.89 -25.43
C GLU A 476 -15.30 -17.43 -25.27
N ILE A 477 -15.29 -16.93 -24.04
CA ILE A 477 -15.51 -15.51 -23.71
C ILE A 477 -14.19 -14.75 -23.85
N VAL A 478 -13.12 -15.32 -23.29
CA VAL A 478 -11.87 -14.62 -23.06
C VAL A 478 -10.68 -15.59 -23.00
N THR A 479 -9.54 -15.14 -23.53
CA THR A 479 -8.21 -15.70 -23.28
C THR A 479 -7.41 -14.68 -22.46
N VAL A 480 -6.92 -15.08 -21.27
CA VAL A 480 -5.98 -14.28 -20.47
C VAL A 480 -4.56 -14.76 -20.77
N GLN A 481 -3.65 -13.82 -21.04
CA GLN A 481 -2.21 -14.04 -21.15
C GLN A 481 -1.52 -13.30 -20.01
N PHE A 482 -0.69 -14.00 -19.23
CA PHE A 482 0.12 -13.39 -18.18
C PHE A 482 1.59 -13.62 -18.46
N ARG A 483 2.40 -12.58 -18.32
CA ARG A 483 3.79 -12.51 -18.77
C ARG A 483 4.64 -11.79 -17.73
N TRP A 484 5.82 -12.33 -17.45
CA TRP A 484 6.75 -11.74 -16.48
C TRP A 484 8.20 -12.07 -16.84
N GLN A 485 9.13 -11.41 -16.18
CA GLN A 485 10.55 -11.71 -16.21
C GLN A 485 10.96 -12.42 -14.91
N ASP A 486 11.54 -13.61 -15.05
CA ASP A 486 12.07 -14.39 -13.92
C ASP A 486 13.29 -13.69 -13.30
N PRO A 487 13.30 -13.41 -11.98
CA PRO A 487 14.27 -12.51 -11.36
C PRO A 487 15.68 -13.10 -11.23
N ASP A 488 15.84 -14.43 -11.20
CA ASP A 488 17.14 -15.08 -11.07
C ASP A 488 17.80 -15.34 -12.45
N SER A 489 17.01 -15.56 -13.51
CA SER A 489 17.51 -15.90 -14.86
C SER A 489 17.31 -14.82 -15.92
N TYR A 490 16.57 -13.75 -15.60
CA TYR A 490 16.20 -12.64 -16.49
C TYR A 490 15.52 -13.11 -17.79
N ARG A 491 14.79 -14.23 -17.72
CA ARG A 491 14.04 -14.79 -18.85
C ARG A 491 12.60 -14.37 -18.80
N ILE A 492 12.02 -14.07 -19.96
CA ILE A 492 10.59 -13.83 -20.06
C ILE A 492 9.85 -15.16 -20.12
N GLU A 493 8.91 -15.34 -19.21
CA GLU A 493 7.97 -16.45 -19.18
C GLU A 493 6.55 -15.93 -19.45
N GLU A 494 5.68 -16.82 -19.95
CA GLU A 494 4.33 -16.47 -20.40
C GLU A 494 3.41 -17.69 -20.22
N ILE A 495 2.28 -17.50 -19.54
CA ILE A 495 1.23 -18.51 -19.35
C ILE A 495 -0.11 -17.96 -19.87
N SER A 496 -1.04 -18.84 -20.22
CA SER A 496 -2.35 -18.45 -20.74
C SER A 496 -3.47 -19.36 -20.26
N GLN A 497 -4.64 -18.78 -20.01
CA GLN A 497 -5.84 -19.50 -19.59
C GLN A 497 -7.07 -18.98 -20.33
N THR A 498 -7.96 -19.88 -20.75
CA THR A 498 -9.20 -19.58 -21.48
C THR A 498 -10.41 -19.77 -20.58
N PHE A 499 -11.50 -19.02 -20.81
CA PHE A 499 -12.76 -19.18 -20.10
C PHE A 499 -13.97 -19.21 -21.06
N ASP A 500 -14.86 -20.17 -20.90
CA ASP A 500 -16.02 -20.42 -21.77
C ASP A 500 -17.34 -19.97 -21.12
N THR A 501 -18.29 -19.53 -21.95
CA THR A 501 -19.71 -19.28 -21.59
C THR A 501 -20.44 -20.41 -20.86
N ARG A 502 -19.94 -21.65 -20.90
CA ARG A 502 -20.53 -22.80 -20.20
C ARG A 502 -20.08 -22.90 -18.73
N ASP A 503 -18.98 -22.22 -18.40
CA ASP A 503 -18.29 -22.26 -17.11
C ASP A 503 -18.66 -21.03 -16.24
N LEU A 504 -19.53 -20.14 -16.77
CA LEU A 504 -20.22 -19.08 -16.02
C LEU A 504 -21.18 -19.65 -14.98
N GLU A 505 -21.26 -18.99 -13.82
CA GLU A 505 -22.25 -19.28 -12.79
C GLU A 505 -23.67 -18.86 -13.21
N ASP A 506 -24.65 -19.73 -12.97
CA ASP A 506 -26.07 -19.47 -13.27
C ASP A 506 -26.69 -18.38 -12.37
N SER A 507 -26.07 -18.04 -11.25
CA SER A 507 -26.69 -17.22 -10.20
C SER A 507 -25.70 -16.65 -9.20
N PHE A 508 -25.72 -15.32 -9.02
CA PHE A 508 -24.86 -14.60 -8.07
C PHE A 508 -24.83 -15.22 -6.67
N ARG A 509 -26.00 -15.46 -6.05
CA ARG A 509 -26.12 -16.04 -4.69
C ARG A 509 -25.67 -17.51 -4.57
N ARG A 510 -25.18 -18.13 -5.64
CA ARG A 510 -24.61 -19.49 -5.66
C ARG A 510 -23.19 -19.56 -6.22
N ALA A 511 -22.63 -18.43 -6.64
CA ALA A 511 -21.24 -18.32 -7.06
C ALA A 511 -20.29 -18.52 -5.88
N ASP A 512 -18.99 -18.58 -6.16
CA ASP A 512 -17.96 -18.69 -5.13
C ASP A 512 -18.03 -17.49 -4.15
N PRO A 513 -17.95 -17.70 -2.83
CA PRO A 513 -18.05 -16.61 -1.85
C PRO A 513 -16.98 -15.51 -1.99
N TYR A 514 -15.79 -15.81 -2.51
CA TYR A 514 -14.78 -14.78 -2.80
C TYR A 514 -15.17 -13.97 -4.05
N PHE A 515 -15.72 -14.59 -5.11
CA PHE A 515 -16.27 -13.86 -6.25
C PHE A 515 -17.42 -12.92 -5.84
N ILE A 516 -18.30 -13.39 -4.94
CA ILE A 516 -19.37 -12.55 -4.38
C ILE A 516 -18.76 -11.37 -3.60
N LEU A 517 -17.76 -11.62 -2.75
CA LEU A 517 -17.06 -10.56 -2.01
C LEU A 517 -16.49 -9.49 -2.95
N ASP A 518 -15.71 -9.87 -3.96
CA ASP A 518 -15.07 -8.91 -4.87
C ASP A 518 -16.09 -8.05 -5.63
N VAL A 519 -17.19 -8.65 -6.10
CA VAL A 519 -18.26 -7.89 -6.79
C VAL A 519 -18.96 -6.91 -5.84
N LEU A 520 -19.18 -7.27 -4.57
CA LEU A 520 -19.79 -6.37 -3.59
C LEU A 520 -18.82 -5.27 -3.12
N VAL A 521 -17.53 -5.59 -2.99
CA VAL A 521 -16.46 -4.65 -2.64
C VAL A 521 -16.22 -3.65 -3.78
N ALA A 522 -16.26 -4.11 -5.04
CA ALA A 522 -16.17 -3.25 -6.21
C ALA A 522 -17.38 -2.32 -6.34
N GLU A 523 -18.60 -2.82 -6.18
CA GLU A 523 -19.81 -1.98 -6.19
C GLU A 523 -19.78 -0.95 -5.03
N PHE A 524 -19.33 -1.35 -3.84
CA PHE A 524 -19.13 -0.44 -2.72
C PHE A 524 -18.18 0.71 -3.06
N ALA A 525 -17.04 0.41 -3.69
CA ALA A 525 -16.08 1.42 -4.13
C ALA A 525 -16.64 2.31 -5.26
N GLU A 526 -17.33 1.73 -6.25
CA GLU A 526 -17.99 2.47 -7.34
C GLU A 526 -19.05 3.46 -6.80
N ILE A 527 -19.81 3.08 -5.77
CA ILE A 527 -20.76 3.99 -5.09
C ILE A 527 -20.02 5.09 -4.31
N LEU A 528 -18.95 4.76 -3.59
CA LEU A 528 -18.18 5.75 -2.82
C LEU A 528 -17.50 6.80 -3.71
N ARG A 529 -17.19 6.48 -4.97
CA ARG A 529 -16.59 7.40 -5.95
C ARG A 529 -17.59 8.15 -6.85
N ASP A 530 -18.89 8.14 -6.52
CA ASP A 530 -19.99 8.69 -7.34
C ASP A 530 -19.94 8.22 -8.81
N SER A 531 -19.61 6.93 -9.02
CA SER A 531 -19.43 6.36 -10.35
C SER A 531 -20.72 6.36 -11.15
N TYR A 532 -20.65 6.83 -12.39
CA TYR A 532 -21.76 6.77 -13.34
C TYR A 532 -22.31 5.34 -13.55
N TRP A 533 -21.50 4.30 -13.35
CA TRP A 533 -21.93 2.91 -13.53
C TRP A 533 -22.73 2.36 -12.33
N ALA A 534 -22.59 2.97 -11.15
CA ALA A 534 -23.38 2.66 -9.95
C ALA A 534 -24.70 3.46 -9.83
N ASP A 535 -25.03 4.31 -10.82
CA ASP A 535 -26.26 5.12 -10.83
C ASP A 535 -27.53 4.23 -10.84
N GLY A 536 -28.09 4.04 -9.65
CA GLY A 536 -29.25 3.17 -9.41
C GLY A 536 -29.06 2.15 -8.29
N THR A 537 -27.81 1.85 -7.89
CA THR A 537 -27.48 1.04 -6.71
C THR A 537 -27.29 1.94 -5.49
N THR A 538 -27.61 1.45 -4.28
CA THR A 538 -27.28 2.11 -3.02
C THR A 538 -26.42 1.21 -2.13
N LEU A 539 -25.70 1.82 -1.16
CA LEU A 539 -24.94 1.07 -0.15
C LEU A 539 -25.79 0.06 0.63
N ARG A 540 -27.11 0.31 0.75
CA ARG A 540 -28.05 -0.64 1.38
C ARG A 540 -28.27 -1.88 0.53
N ASP A 541 -28.30 -1.74 -0.80
CA ASP A 541 -28.49 -2.88 -1.69
C ASP A 541 -27.26 -3.79 -1.64
N VAL A 542 -26.05 -3.21 -1.64
CA VAL A 542 -24.79 -3.96 -1.40
C VAL A 542 -24.84 -4.71 -0.06
N LEU A 543 -25.29 -4.05 1.02
CA LEU A 543 -25.39 -4.65 2.35
C LEU A 543 -26.33 -5.86 2.38
N GLU A 544 -27.48 -5.82 1.71
CA GLU A 544 -28.44 -6.95 1.64
C GLU A 544 -27.83 -8.21 0.98
N TYR A 545 -26.90 -8.04 0.04
CA TYR A 545 -26.15 -9.18 -0.52
C TYR A 545 -24.97 -9.62 0.36
N ALA A 546 -24.39 -8.69 1.14
CA ALA A 546 -23.20 -8.94 1.94
C ALA A 546 -23.49 -9.69 3.27
N GLU A 547 -24.72 -9.62 3.81
CA GLU A 547 -25.12 -10.26 5.09
C GLU A 547 -24.77 -11.75 5.23
N GLU A 548 -24.68 -12.50 4.11
CA GLU A 548 -24.38 -13.94 4.12
C GLU A 548 -22.86 -14.25 4.10
N LEU A 549 -22.02 -13.31 3.64
CA LEU A 549 -20.58 -13.53 3.43
C LEU A 549 -19.79 -13.92 4.69
N PRO A 550 -19.97 -13.28 5.87
CA PRO A 550 -19.15 -13.61 7.03
C PRO A 550 -19.31 -15.07 7.49
N ARG A 551 -20.47 -15.69 7.26
CA ARG A 551 -20.72 -17.11 7.55
C ARG A 551 -20.17 -18.06 6.48
N ALA A 552 -19.96 -17.57 5.26
CA ALA A 552 -19.44 -18.36 4.16
C ALA A 552 -17.90 -18.39 4.17
N LEU A 553 -17.27 -17.29 4.57
CA LEU A 553 -15.82 -17.09 4.54
C LEU A 553 -15.13 -17.26 5.92
N GLU A 554 -15.83 -16.97 7.03
CA GLU A 554 -15.28 -17.02 8.40
C GLU A 554 -13.95 -16.23 8.58
N ARG A 555 -13.84 -15.07 7.91
CA ARG A 555 -12.66 -14.18 7.88
C ARG A 555 -12.89 -12.87 8.62
N SER A 556 -11.92 -12.44 9.43
CA SER A 556 -11.93 -11.19 10.22
C SER A 556 -12.20 -9.95 9.35
N GLU A 557 -11.53 -9.89 8.21
CA GLU A 557 -11.56 -8.80 7.24
C GLU A 557 -12.96 -8.66 6.63
N VAL A 558 -13.66 -9.79 6.44
CA VAL A 558 -15.03 -9.83 5.93
C VAL A 558 -16.02 -9.35 6.99
N TYR A 559 -15.83 -9.67 8.27
CA TYR A 559 -16.65 -9.08 9.36
C TYR A 559 -16.45 -7.56 9.44
N GLU A 560 -15.20 -7.09 9.39
CA GLU A 560 -14.88 -5.66 9.39
C GLU A 560 -15.51 -4.94 8.19
N PHE A 561 -15.47 -5.52 7.00
CA PHE A 561 -16.12 -4.95 5.81
C PHE A 561 -17.64 -4.78 5.99
N ILE A 562 -18.34 -5.73 6.64
CA ILE A 562 -19.77 -5.56 6.93
C ILE A 562 -20.01 -4.42 7.92
N ASP A 563 -19.26 -4.37 9.03
CA ASP A 563 -19.37 -3.30 10.02
C ASP A 563 -19.09 -1.91 9.37
N LEU A 564 -18.11 -1.87 8.46
CA LEU A 564 -17.75 -0.66 7.71
C LEU A 564 -18.86 -0.22 6.74
N LEU A 565 -19.44 -1.17 6.02
CA LEU A 565 -20.56 -0.94 5.11
C LEU A 565 -21.81 -0.47 5.88
N GLU A 566 -22.11 -1.04 7.05
CA GLU A 566 -23.16 -0.57 7.95
C GLU A 566 -22.93 0.89 8.40
N HIS A 567 -21.68 1.26 8.73
CA HIS A 567 -21.33 2.64 9.05
C HIS A 567 -21.48 3.58 7.83
N ALA A 568 -21.00 3.18 6.66
CA ALA A 568 -21.12 3.97 5.42
C ALA A 568 -22.59 4.24 5.07
N VAL A 569 -23.46 3.22 5.14
CA VAL A 569 -24.92 3.37 4.99
C VAL A 569 -25.48 4.41 5.95
N GLN A 570 -25.08 4.39 7.23
CA GLN A 570 -25.56 5.37 8.23
C GLN A 570 -25.07 6.81 8.00
N LEU A 571 -23.98 7.00 7.25
CA LEU A 571 -23.43 8.31 6.89
C LEU A 571 -24.07 8.87 5.63
N ASP A 572 -24.29 8.03 4.62
CA ASP A 572 -25.00 8.39 3.38
C ASP A 572 -26.42 8.90 3.67
N TYR A 573 -27.16 8.24 4.57
CA TYR A 573 -28.48 8.72 5.06
C TYR A 573 -28.49 10.11 5.73
N ARG A 574 -27.34 10.75 5.94
CA ARG A 574 -27.21 12.10 6.51
C ARG A 574 -26.86 13.18 5.48
N ARG A 575 -26.58 12.81 4.22
CA ARG A 575 -26.47 13.74 3.08
C ARG A 575 -27.87 14.21 2.64
#